data_AF-A0A5C8DPF1-F1
#
_entry.id   AF-A0A5C8DPF1-F1
#
_cell.length_a   1.000
_cell.length_b   1.000
_cell.length_c   1.000
_cell.angle_alpha   90.00
_cell.angle_beta   90.00
_cell.angle_gamma   90.00
#
_symmetry.space_group_name_H-M   'P 1'
#
loop_
_entity.id
_entity.type
_entity.pdbx_description
1 polymer ?
#
loop_
_entity_poly.entity_id
_entity_poly.type
_entity_poly.pdbx_seq_one_letter_code
_entity_poly.pdbx_strand_id
1 'polypeptide(L)'
;MVLIPNIDDAGNLSLDAYSFDAGEFSALIETLSKEKIPTEVISMSNDSINRKGIRVVIQKMNVNRVQKTLNVTFKKSGDQTDIIFNPTKLHFDGSQEQPFRCSRIDTPPHACETIYANNRIEAIIKCALLAGKKNWLGGVPTPGSC
;
A
#
# COMPACT_ATOMS: atom_id res chain seq x y z
N MET A 1 -2.41 -9.57 -1.56
CA MET A 1 -3.25 -8.35 -1.49
C MET A 1 -2.92 -7.37 -2.63
N VAL A 2 -3.89 -6.56 -3.03
CA VAL A 2 -3.74 -5.34 -3.87
C VAL A 2 -4.34 -4.15 -3.12
N LEU A 3 -3.71 -2.97 -3.24
CA LEU A 3 -4.18 -1.73 -2.63
C LEU A 3 -4.30 -0.62 -3.67
N ILE A 4 -5.49 -0.04 -3.80
CA ILE A 4 -5.81 0.99 -4.79
C ILE A 4 -6.16 2.29 -4.04
N PRO A 5 -5.33 3.34 -4.13
CA PRO A 5 -5.64 4.61 -3.49
C PRO A 5 -6.57 5.45 -4.36
N ASN A 6 -7.41 6.25 -3.70
CA ASN A 6 -8.21 7.27 -4.36
C ASN A 6 -8.39 8.50 -3.44
N ILE A 7 -8.04 9.68 -3.94
CA ILE A 7 -8.25 10.97 -3.27
C ILE A 7 -9.54 11.61 -3.81
N ASP A 8 -10.52 11.80 -2.93
CA ASP A 8 -11.78 12.47 -3.29
C ASP A 8 -11.61 13.99 -3.44
N ASP A 9 -12.67 14.70 -3.83
CA ASP A 9 -12.62 16.16 -4.00
C ASP A 9 -12.48 16.94 -2.69
N ALA A 10 -12.85 16.32 -1.57
CA ALA A 10 -12.61 16.86 -0.24
C ALA A 10 -11.14 16.68 0.21
N GLY A 11 -10.36 15.86 -0.50
CA GLY A 11 -8.97 15.55 -0.19
C GLY A 11 -8.80 14.39 0.79
N ASN A 12 -9.85 13.62 1.07
CA ASN A 12 -9.73 12.39 1.84
C ASN A 12 -9.13 11.29 0.99
N LEU A 13 -8.31 10.44 1.61
CA LEU A 13 -7.73 9.28 0.96
C LEU A 13 -8.56 8.05 1.30
N SER A 14 -9.03 7.34 0.29
CA SER A 14 -9.54 5.99 0.39
C SER A 14 -8.48 5.01 -0.09
N LEU A 15 -8.30 3.91 0.63
CA LEU A 15 -7.44 2.79 0.26
C LEU A 15 -8.33 1.54 0.11
N ASP A 16 -8.63 1.20 -1.13
CA ASP A 16 -9.43 0.01 -1.47
C ASP A 16 -8.49 -1.20 -1.52
N ALA A 17 -8.61 -2.08 -0.53
CA ALA A 17 -7.80 -3.28 -0.39
C ALA A 17 -8.58 -4.51 -0.84
N TYR A 18 -7.98 -5.30 -1.73
CA TYR A 18 -8.54 -6.57 -2.19
C TYR A 18 -7.58 -7.72 -1.92
N SER A 19 -8.09 -8.80 -1.31
CA SER A 19 -7.31 -10.01 -1.05
C SER A 19 -8.16 -11.29 -1.08
N PHE A 20 -7.52 -12.41 -1.43
CA PHE A 20 -8.08 -13.75 -1.25
C PHE A 20 -8.14 -14.17 0.23
N ASP A 21 -7.27 -13.62 1.06
CA ASP A 21 -7.23 -13.87 2.50
C ASP A 21 -7.50 -12.58 3.28
N ALA A 22 -8.57 -12.58 4.06
CA ALA A 22 -8.96 -11.44 4.89
C ALA A 22 -7.92 -11.10 5.97
N GLY A 23 -7.08 -12.08 6.36
CA GLY A 23 -5.97 -11.86 7.28
C GLY A 23 -4.93 -10.87 6.75
N GLU A 24 -4.80 -10.72 5.43
CA GLU A 24 -3.81 -9.80 4.83
C GLU A 24 -4.13 -8.31 5.08
N PHE A 25 -5.37 -7.99 5.43
CA PHE A 25 -5.77 -6.61 5.75
C PHE A 25 -5.21 -6.13 7.09
N SER A 26 -4.82 -7.05 7.99
CA SER A 26 -4.32 -6.67 9.31
C SER A 26 -3.07 -5.80 9.22
N ALA A 27 -2.17 -6.06 8.26
CA ALA A 27 -0.97 -5.25 8.06
C ALA A 27 -1.30 -3.77 7.84
N LEU A 28 -2.29 -3.47 6.99
CA LEU A 28 -2.74 -2.11 6.72
C LEU A 28 -3.36 -1.46 7.97
N ILE A 29 -4.28 -2.16 8.62
CA ILE A 29 -4.99 -1.65 9.80
C ILE A 29 -4.03 -1.43 10.96
N GLU A 30 -3.11 -2.38 11.21
CA GLU A 30 -2.09 -2.27 12.26
C GLU A 30 -1.14 -1.10 12.03
N THR A 31 -0.67 -0.88 10.80
CA THR A 31 0.19 0.26 10.49
C THR A 31 -0.51 1.58 10.76
N LEU A 32 -1.76 1.72 10.32
CA LEU A 32 -2.54 2.95 10.55
C LEU A 32 -2.86 3.16 12.05
N SER A 33 -3.16 2.07 12.77
CA SER A 33 -3.42 2.10 14.21
C SER A 33 -2.17 2.43 15.04
N LYS A 34 -1.00 1.85 14.70
CA LYS A 34 0.28 2.16 15.37
C LYS A 34 0.63 3.63 15.23
N GLU A 35 0.34 4.20 14.08
CA GLU A 35 0.47 5.63 13.83
C GLU A 35 -0.67 6.47 14.40
N LYS A 36 -1.61 5.91 15.16
CA LYS A 36 -2.74 6.64 15.73
C LYS A 36 -3.48 7.48 14.67
N ILE A 37 -3.61 6.95 13.46
CA ILE A 37 -4.34 7.59 12.36
C ILE A 37 -5.80 7.12 12.47
N PRO A 38 -6.75 8.00 12.77
CA PRO A 38 -8.17 7.65 12.77
C PRO A 38 -8.57 7.20 11.36
N THR A 39 -9.19 6.03 11.27
CA THR A 39 -9.64 5.46 10.00
C THR A 39 -11.02 4.85 10.16
N GLU A 40 -11.80 4.92 9.08
CA GLU A 40 -13.04 4.17 8.94
C GLU A 40 -12.78 2.97 8.04
N VAL A 41 -13.24 1.79 8.45
CA VAL A 41 -13.11 0.55 7.65
C VAL A 41 -14.50 0.14 7.20
N ILE A 42 -14.70 0.14 5.88
CA ILE A 42 -15.97 -0.19 5.23
C ILE A 42 -15.78 -1.51 4.50
N SER A 43 -16.65 -2.49 4.76
CA SER A 43 -16.65 -3.73 3.97
C SER A 43 -17.15 -3.44 2.55
N MET A 44 -16.47 -4.00 1.56
CA MET A 44 -16.85 -3.86 0.15
C MET A 44 -17.30 -5.21 -0.40
N SER A 45 -18.05 -5.16 -1.51
CA SER A 45 -18.29 -6.34 -2.33
C SER A 45 -16.98 -6.93 -2.82
N ASN A 46 -16.99 -8.24 -3.09
CA ASN A 46 -15.86 -8.88 -3.74
C ASN A 46 -15.64 -8.27 -5.13
N ASP A 47 -14.38 -8.29 -5.60
CA ASP A 47 -14.08 -7.86 -6.96
C ASP A 47 -14.42 -8.94 -8.01
N SER A 48 -14.13 -8.64 -9.29
CA SER A 48 -14.43 -9.51 -10.42
C SER A 48 -13.74 -10.87 -10.39
N ILE A 49 -12.69 -11.04 -9.58
CA ILE A 49 -11.97 -12.30 -9.38
C ILE A 49 -12.20 -12.91 -8.00
N ASN A 50 -13.26 -12.46 -7.31
CA ASN A 50 -13.72 -12.96 -6.02
C ASN A 50 -12.75 -12.74 -4.85
N ARG A 51 -11.92 -11.69 -4.89
CA ARG A 51 -11.17 -11.22 -3.71
C ARG A 51 -12.10 -10.46 -2.79
N LYS A 52 -12.01 -10.71 -1.48
CA LYS A 52 -12.67 -9.91 -0.45
C LYS A 52 -12.17 -8.48 -0.53
N GLY A 53 -13.05 -7.51 -0.33
CA GLY A 53 -12.74 -6.09 -0.39
C GLY A 53 -13.00 -5.37 0.93
N ILE A 54 -12.09 -4.47 1.31
CA ILE A 54 -12.34 -3.44 2.32
C ILE A 54 -11.91 -2.09 1.78
N ARG A 55 -12.57 -1.02 2.22
CA ARG A 55 -12.13 0.36 2.02
C ARG A 55 -11.71 0.94 3.36
N VAL A 56 -10.49 1.45 3.41
CA VAL A 56 -10.02 2.24 4.55
C VAL A 56 -10.07 3.72 4.17
N VAL A 57 -10.86 4.51 4.88
CA VAL A 57 -10.99 5.95 4.66
C VAL A 57 -10.14 6.71 5.67
N ILE A 58 -9.29 7.60 5.18
CA ILE A 58 -8.39 8.46 5.92
C ILE A 58 -8.75 9.91 5.60
N GLN A 59 -9.09 10.67 6.64
CA GLN A 59 -9.41 12.10 6.49
C GLN A 59 -8.22 12.90 5.98
N LYS A 60 -8.49 13.95 5.19
CA LYS A 60 -7.48 14.85 4.58
C LYS A 60 -6.34 15.24 5.51
N MET A 61 -6.66 15.61 6.75
CA MET A 61 -5.66 16.06 7.75
C MET A 61 -4.61 15.00 8.09
N ASN A 62 -4.93 13.71 7.89
CA ASN A 62 -4.04 12.59 8.19
C ASN A 62 -3.32 12.04 6.95
N VAL A 63 -3.68 12.47 5.73
CA VAL A 63 -3.10 11.95 4.48
C VAL A 63 -1.58 12.15 4.44
N ASN A 64 -1.10 13.34 4.83
CA ASN A 64 0.34 13.61 4.90
C ASN A 64 1.06 12.69 5.90
N ARG A 65 0.37 12.28 6.98
CA ARG A 65 0.95 11.35 7.95
C ARG A 65 1.09 9.96 7.35
N VAL A 66 0.07 9.44 6.67
CA VAL A 66 0.13 8.18 5.94
C VAL A 66 1.26 8.20 4.90
N GLN A 67 1.36 9.27 4.12
CA GLN A 67 2.44 9.46 3.14
C GLN A 67 3.82 9.39 3.76
N LYS A 68 4.03 10.04 4.92
CA LYS A 68 5.30 10.01 5.64
C LYS A 68 5.61 8.63 6.22
N THR A 69 4.61 7.95 6.79
CA THR A 69 4.75 6.60 7.36
C THR A 69 5.13 5.60 6.28
N LEU A 70 4.46 5.65 5.12
CA LEU A 70 4.70 4.74 4.02
C LEU A 70 5.78 5.25 3.04
N ASN A 71 6.44 6.37 3.32
CA ASN A 71 7.39 7.02 2.40
C ASN A 71 6.91 7.05 0.93
N VAL A 72 5.64 7.38 0.71
CA VAL A 72 5.03 7.53 -0.62
C VAL A 72 4.33 8.88 -0.73
N THR A 73 4.07 9.32 -1.95
CA THR A 73 3.23 10.47 -2.24
C THR A 73 2.02 10.02 -3.04
N PHE A 74 0.81 10.32 -2.55
CA PHE A 74 -0.42 10.13 -3.30
C PHE A 74 -0.74 11.42 -4.07
N LYS A 75 -0.89 11.33 -5.38
CA LYS A 75 -1.13 12.51 -6.23
C LYS A 75 -2.37 12.29 -7.07
N LYS A 76 -3.39 13.12 -6.87
CA LYS A 76 -4.58 13.14 -7.74
C LYS A 76 -4.20 13.69 -9.12
N SER A 77 -4.57 12.96 -10.17
CA SER A 77 -4.40 13.32 -11.57
C SER A 77 -5.69 12.99 -12.32
N GLY A 78 -6.54 14.00 -12.51
CA GLY A 78 -7.92 13.80 -13.00
C GLY A 78 -8.72 12.95 -12.01
N ASP A 79 -9.34 11.89 -12.52
CA ASP A 79 -10.14 10.93 -11.75
C ASP A 79 -9.31 9.82 -11.10
N GLN A 80 -7.99 9.82 -11.30
CA GLN A 80 -7.09 8.78 -10.77
C GLN A 80 -6.17 9.34 -9.70
N THR A 81 -5.72 8.47 -8.80
CA THR A 81 -4.67 8.79 -7.81
C THR A 81 -3.44 7.96 -8.11
N ASP A 82 -2.36 8.63 -8.51
CA ASP A 82 -1.06 7.99 -8.71
C ASP A 82 -0.30 7.88 -7.38
N ILE A 83 0.59 6.90 -7.30
CA ILE A 83 1.48 6.64 -6.18
C ILE A 83 2.91 6.87 -6.62
N ILE A 84 3.60 7.80 -5.97
CA ILE A 84 5.03 8.02 -6.18
C ILE A 84 5.76 7.43 -4.99
N PHE A 85 6.60 6.42 -5.23
CA PHE A 85 7.50 5.89 -4.21
C PHE A 85 8.67 6.85 -4.09
N ASN A 86 8.85 7.42 -2.89
CA ASN A 86 9.93 8.37 -2.68
C ASN A 86 11.26 7.61 -2.58
N PRO A 87 12.40 8.26 -2.87
CA PRO A 87 13.72 7.68 -2.64
C PRO A 87 13.90 7.21 -1.19
N THR A 88 14.81 6.25 -1.01
CA THR A 88 15.11 5.63 0.29
C THR A 88 15.36 6.68 1.36
N LYS A 89 14.67 6.55 2.49
CA LYS A 89 14.81 7.49 3.60
C LYS A 89 15.98 7.07 4.50
N LEU A 90 16.91 7.99 4.73
CA LEU A 90 17.85 7.94 5.86
C LEU A 90 17.09 8.34 7.13
N HIS A 91 17.10 7.48 8.15
CA HIS A 91 16.57 7.82 9.47
C HIS A 91 17.58 8.65 10.26
N PHE A 92 17.07 9.41 11.23
CA PHE A 92 17.90 10.25 12.12
C PHE A 92 18.87 9.43 12.98
N ASP A 93 18.60 8.14 13.18
CA ASP A 93 19.47 7.18 13.88
C ASP A 93 20.53 6.54 12.97
N GLY A 94 20.61 6.95 11.70
CA GLY A 94 21.54 6.41 10.70
C GLY A 94 21.07 5.09 10.06
N SER A 95 19.93 4.52 10.49
CA SER A 95 19.34 3.38 9.80
C SER A 95 18.76 3.78 8.44
N GLN A 96 18.69 2.82 7.51
CA GLN A 96 18.07 3.01 6.21
C GLN A 96 16.95 1.99 6.02
N GLU A 97 15.92 2.37 5.25
CA GLU A 97 14.95 1.40 4.74
C GLU A 97 15.70 0.26 4.02
N GLN A 98 15.31 -0.98 4.30
CA GLN A 98 15.93 -2.16 3.70
C GLN A 98 15.24 -2.50 2.39
N PRO A 99 15.98 -3.06 1.40
CA PRO A 99 15.38 -3.50 0.15
C PRO A 99 14.53 -4.75 0.37
N PHE A 100 13.35 -4.74 -0.24
CA PHE A 100 12.47 -5.88 -0.42
C PHE A 100 12.15 -6.07 -1.89
N ARG A 101 12.22 -7.32 -2.32
CA ARG A 101 11.85 -7.79 -3.62
C ARG A 101 10.33 -7.98 -3.61
N CYS A 102 9.60 -7.19 -4.39
CA CYS A 102 8.17 -7.33 -4.56
C CYS A 102 7.88 -8.11 -5.85
N SER A 103 7.42 -9.35 -5.71
CA SER A 103 7.14 -10.25 -6.85
C SER A 103 5.65 -10.35 -7.16
N ARG A 104 5.30 -10.30 -8.45
CA ARG A 104 3.95 -10.50 -8.97
C ARG A 104 3.48 -11.96 -8.77
N ILE A 105 2.22 -12.16 -8.36
CA ILE A 105 1.67 -13.50 -7.99
C ILE A 105 1.05 -14.29 -9.17
N ASP A 106 0.86 -13.68 -10.33
CA ASP A 106 0.18 -14.31 -11.47
C ASP A 106 1.10 -15.21 -12.34
N THR A 107 0.71 -15.48 -13.59
CA THR A 107 1.43 -16.35 -14.53
C THR A 107 2.87 -15.89 -14.82
N PRO A 108 3.87 -16.79 -14.78
CA PRO A 108 5.25 -16.51 -15.14
C PRO A 108 5.42 -15.90 -16.56
N PRO A 109 6.49 -15.11 -16.80
CA PRO A 109 7.55 -14.74 -15.85
C PRO A 109 7.05 -13.71 -14.82
N HIS A 110 7.40 -13.94 -13.55
CA HIS A 110 7.01 -13.02 -12.48
C HIS A 110 7.77 -11.71 -12.62
N ALA A 111 7.04 -10.63 -12.90
CA ALA A 111 7.60 -9.28 -12.79
C ALA A 111 8.05 -9.03 -11.35
N CYS A 112 9.14 -8.27 -11.22
CA CYS A 112 9.82 -8.02 -9.98
C CYS A 112 10.24 -6.57 -9.92
N GLU A 113 9.95 -5.89 -8.81
CA GLU A 113 10.42 -4.54 -8.52
C GLU A 113 11.03 -4.49 -7.12
N THR A 114 12.09 -3.71 -6.95
CA THR A 114 12.69 -3.45 -5.64
C THR A 114 11.97 -2.29 -4.97
N ILE A 115 11.47 -2.52 -3.76
CA ILE A 115 10.91 -1.50 -2.87
C ILE A 115 11.78 -1.37 -1.63
N TYR A 116 11.75 -0.22 -0.97
CA TYR A 116 12.47 0.00 0.28
C TYR A 116 11.45 0.16 1.41
N ALA A 117 11.67 -0.49 2.56
CA ALA A 117 10.76 -0.42 3.72
C ALA A 117 11.51 -0.59 5.04
N ASN A 118 10.95 -0.09 6.15
CA ASN A 118 11.59 -0.20 7.46
C ASN A 118 11.45 -1.59 8.08
N ASN A 119 10.39 -2.31 7.71
CA ASN A 119 10.10 -3.64 8.20
C ASN A 119 9.20 -4.38 7.21
N ARG A 120 8.96 -5.66 7.49
CA ARG A 120 8.14 -6.53 6.64
C ARG A 120 6.68 -6.06 6.51
N ILE A 121 6.10 -5.47 7.55
CA ILE A 121 4.69 -5.01 7.53
C ILE A 121 4.55 -3.85 6.53
N GLU A 122 5.45 -2.88 6.60
CA GLU A 122 5.48 -1.77 5.65
C GLU A 122 5.78 -2.27 4.22
N ALA A 123 6.67 -3.25 4.06
CA ALA A 123 6.95 -3.87 2.76
C ALA A 123 5.69 -4.54 2.17
N ILE A 124 4.84 -5.18 2.97
CA ILE A 124 3.56 -5.76 2.52
C ILE A 124 2.65 -4.67 1.95
N ILE A 125 2.50 -3.55 2.67
CA ILE A 125 1.64 -2.45 2.23
C ILE A 125 2.19 -1.80 0.95
N LYS A 126 3.49 -1.49 0.91
CA LYS A 126 4.16 -0.92 -0.27
C LYS A 126 4.07 -1.84 -1.47
N CYS A 127 4.26 -3.15 -1.28
CA CYS A 127 4.14 -4.14 -2.35
C CYS A 127 2.69 -4.28 -2.84
N ALA A 128 1.69 -4.17 -1.96
CA ALA A 128 0.28 -4.15 -2.36
C ALA A 128 -0.11 -2.87 -3.13
N LEU A 129 0.43 -1.71 -2.75
CA LEU A 129 0.29 -0.44 -3.49
C LEU A 129 0.91 -0.54 -4.88
N LEU A 130 2.12 -1.11 -4.96
CA LEU A 130 2.80 -1.34 -6.23
C LEU A 130 2.00 -2.31 -7.11
N ALA A 131 1.48 -3.39 -6.53
CA ALA A 131 0.63 -4.34 -7.23
C ALA A 131 -0.62 -3.66 -7.81
N GLY A 132 -1.27 -2.77 -7.05
CA GLY A 132 -2.38 -1.96 -7.54
C GLY A 132 -1.98 -1.05 -8.69
N LYS A 133 -0.89 -0.28 -8.51
CA LYS A 133 -0.34 0.62 -9.54
C LYS A 133 -0.02 -0.11 -10.85
N LYS A 134 0.51 -1.33 -10.77
CA LYS A 134 0.96 -2.12 -11.92
C LYS A 134 -0.10 -3.10 -12.45
N ASN A 135 -1.32 -3.07 -11.89
CA ASN A 135 -2.42 -4.00 -12.23
C ASN A 135 -2.04 -5.48 -12.07
N TRP A 136 -1.29 -5.81 -11.02
CA TRP A 136 -0.96 -7.19 -10.66
C TRP A 136 -2.10 -7.84 -9.88
N LEU A 137 -2.20 -9.18 -9.92
CA LEU A 137 -3.16 -9.92 -9.07
C LEU A 137 -2.84 -9.80 -7.57
N GLY A 138 -1.59 -9.48 -7.25
CA GLY A 138 -1.07 -9.24 -5.91
C GLY A 138 0.46 -9.16 -5.93
N GLY A 139 1.04 -8.76 -4.81
CA GLY A 139 2.49 -8.71 -4.62
C GLY A 139 2.92 -9.43 -3.35
N VAL A 140 4.04 -10.16 -3.41
CA VAL A 140 4.68 -10.79 -2.25
C VAL A 140 6.02 -10.12 -1.98
N PRO A 141 6.22 -9.50 -0.79
CA PRO A 141 7.52 -8.98 -0.41
C PRO A 141 8.42 -10.10 0.16
N THR A 142 9.64 -10.20 -0.35
CA THR A 142 10.72 -11.01 0.22
C THR A 142 11.96 -10.14 0.45
N PRO A 143 12.72 -10.31 1.54
CA PRO A 143 13.96 -9.54 1.75
C PRO A 143 14.93 -9.65 0.56
N GLY A 144 15.61 -8.55 0.23
CA GLY A 144 16.55 -8.47 -0.90
C GLY A 144 16.03 -7.62 -2.06
N SER A 145 16.78 -7.58 -3.16
CA SER A 145 16.41 -6.85 -4.38
C SER A 145 16.03 -7.82 -5.49
N CYS A 146 15.29 -7.35 -6.49
CA CYS A 146 15.41 -7.87 -7.84
C CYS A 146 16.77 -7.42 -8.41
#